data_AF-A0A3D0SS91-F1
#
_entry.id   AF-A0A3D0SS91-F1
#
_cell.length_a   1.000
_cell.length_b   1.000
_cell.length_c   1.000
_cell.angle_alpha   90.00
_cell.angle_beta   90.00
_cell.angle_gamma   90.00
#
_symmetry.space_group_name_H-M   'P 1'
#
loop_
_entity.id
_entity.type
_entity.pdbx_description
1 polymer ?
#
loop_
_entity_poly.entity_id
_entity_poly.type
_entity_poly.pdbx_seq_one_letter_code
_entity_poly.pdbx_strand_id
1 'polypeptide(L)'
;KWSLPFSVMMAVPFGVFGALLAVWLRGMENDVYFQIGLLTLVGLAAKNAILIVEFAVMKHEEGMPVFDAAIEAARLRFRPILMTSLAF
;
A
#
# COMPACT_ATOMS: atom_id res chain seq x y z
N LYS A 1 -4.85 19.28 1.70
CA LYS A 1 -3.77 18.69 2.54
C LYS A 1 -2.78 17.96 1.62
N TRP A 2 -1.60 18.52 1.32
CA TRP A 2 -0.59 17.94 0.41
C TRP A 2 0.23 16.78 1.03
N SER A 3 0.04 16.51 2.32
CA SER A 3 0.68 15.40 3.05
C SER A 3 0.11 14.02 2.69
N LEU A 4 -1.13 13.96 2.22
CA LEU A 4 -1.85 12.72 1.89
C LEU A 4 -1.13 11.90 0.80
N PRO A 5 -0.81 12.46 -0.38
CA PRO A 5 -0.06 11.74 -1.41
C PRO A 5 1.31 11.28 -0.95
N PHE A 6 1.99 12.08 -0.12
CA PHE A 6 3.32 11.76 0.38
C PHE A 6 3.31 10.50 1.26
N SER A 7 2.33 10.38 2.16
CA SER A 7 2.13 9.17 2.97
C SER A 7 1.87 7.93 2.12
N VAL A 8 1.16 8.07 1.01
CA VAL A 8 0.87 6.96 0.08
C VAL A 8 2.13 6.55 -0.70
N MET A 9 2.90 7.52 -1.18
CA MET A 9 4.13 7.24 -1.94
C MET A 9 5.18 6.49 -1.11
N MET A 10 5.18 6.66 0.22
CA MET A 10 6.06 5.87 1.10
C MET A 10 5.79 4.36 1.06
N ALA A 11 4.59 3.92 0.68
CA ALA A 11 4.27 2.49 0.56
C ALA A 11 4.85 1.85 -0.72
N VAL A 12 5.10 2.65 -1.77
CA VAL A 12 5.52 2.16 -3.09
C VAL A 12 6.90 1.49 -3.07
N PRO A 13 7.96 2.05 -2.43
CA PRO A 13 9.26 1.40 -2.34
C PRO A 13 9.20 0.00 -1.74
N PHE A 14 8.31 -0.25 -0.77
CA PHE A 14 8.17 -1.58 -0.16
C PHE A 14 7.60 -2.61 -1.14
N GLY A 15 6.61 -2.22 -1.95
CA GLY A 15 6.06 -3.08 -3.00
C GLY A 15 7.09 -3.40 -4.09
N VAL A 16 7.82 -2.38 -4.56
CA VAL A 16 8.88 -2.53 -5.56
C VAL A 16 10.00 -3.42 -5.04
N PHE A 17 10.41 -3.24 -3.79
CA PHE A 17 11.41 -4.08 -3.15
C PHE A 17 11.01 -5.56 -3.13
N GLY A 18 9.76 -5.86 -2.75
CA GLY A 18 9.24 -7.23 -2.75
C GLY A 18 9.25 -7.86 -4.16
N ALA A 19 8.86 -7.09 -5.17
CA ALA A 19 8.88 -7.54 -6.57
C ALA A 19 10.30 -7.84 -7.07
N LEU A 20 11.25 -6.93 -6.81
CA LEU A 20 12.66 -7.10 -7.18
C LEU A 20 13.30 -8.28 -6.47
N LEU A 21 13.00 -8.46 -5.18
CA LEU A 21 13.52 -9.58 -4.39
C LEU A 21 12.98 -10.93 -4.91
N ALA A 22 11.70 -11.00 -5.29
CA ALA A 22 11.11 -12.21 -5.86
C ALA A 22 11.73 -12.57 -7.22
N VAL A 23 11.96 -11.58 -8.08
CA VAL A 23 12.63 -11.76 -9.39
C VAL A 23 14.08 -12.20 -9.21
N TRP A 24 14.80 -11.55 -8.30
CA TRP A 24 16.19 -11.88 -8.00
C TRP A 24 16.33 -13.31 -7.49
N LEU A 25 15.44 -13.76 -6.59
CA LEU A 25 15.42 -15.14 -6.09
C LEU A 25 15.06 -16.17 -7.17
N ARG A 26 14.24 -15.81 -8.16
CA ARG A 26 13.89 -16.70 -9.27
C ARG A 26 14.86 -16.63 -10.46
N GLY A 27 15.80 -15.67 -10.48
CA GLY A 27 16.70 -15.45 -11.60
C GLY A 27 15.99 -15.04 -12.90
N MET A 28 14.83 -14.40 -12.81
CA MET A 28 14.09 -13.95 -13.99
C MET A 28 14.67 -12.63 -14.53
N GLU A 29 14.55 -12.43 -15.84
CA GLU A 29 14.97 -11.18 -16.48
C GLU A 29 13.94 -10.06 -16.24
N ASN A 30 14.41 -8.81 -16.24
CA ASN A 30 13.55 -7.64 -16.20
C ASN A 30 13.03 -7.34 -17.61
N ASP A 31 12.01 -8.08 -18.03
CA ASP A 31 11.35 -7.93 -19.32
C ASP A 31 10.12 -7.00 -19.25
N VAL A 32 9.45 -6.80 -20.39
CA VAL A 32 8.26 -5.96 -20.49
C VAL A 32 7.11 -6.50 -19.62
N TYR A 33 7.03 -7.82 -19.42
CA TYR A 33 6.01 -8.42 -18.56
C TYR A 33 6.24 -8.08 -17.09
N PHE A 34 7.50 -8.11 -16.62
CA PHE A 34 7.85 -7.66 -15.29
C PHE A 34 7.50 -6.19 -15.08
N GLN A 35 7.76 -5.32 -16.06
CA GLN A 35 7.42 -3.90 -15.95
C GLN A 35 5.91 -3.64 -15.86
N ILE A 36 5.12 -4.37 -16.67
CA ILE A 36 3.65 -4.31 -16.59
C ILE A 36 3.17 -4.81 -15.22
N GLY A 37 3.72 -5.93 -14.73
CA GLY A 37 3.41 -6.48 -13.40
C GLY A 37 3.83 -5.56 -12.25
N LEU A 38 4.97 -4.87 -12.40
CA LEU A 38 5.44 -3.89 -11.42
C LEU A 38 4.50 -2.69 -11.37
N LEU A 39 4.04 -2.20 -12.52
CA LEU A 39 3.08 -1.10 -12.60
C LEU A 39 1.76 -1.46 -11.92
N THR A 40 1.22 -2.65 -12.16
CA THR A 40 -0.03 -3.12 -11.53
C THR A 40 0.15 -3.31 -10.02
N LEU A 41 1.29 -3.85 -9.58
CA LEU A 41 1.63 -4.01 -8.17
C LEU A 41 1.73 -2.67 -7.45
N VAL A 42 2.39 -1.68 -8.06
CA VAL A 42 2.46 -0.32 -7.51
C VAL A 42 1.07 0.30 -7.40
N GLY A 43 0.21 0.14 -8.39
CA GLY A 43 -1.18 0.61 -8.34
C GLY A 43 -2.01 -0.03 -7.24
N LEU A 44 -1.89 -1.36 -7.05
CA LEU A 44 -2.57 -2.08 -5.98
C LEU A 44 -2.08 -1.65 -4.60
N ALA A 45 -0.76 -1.52 -4.42
CA ALA A 45 -0.14 -1.05 -3.19
C ALA A 45 -0.57 0.38 -2.86
N ALA A 46 -0.57 1.28 -3.85
CA ALA A 46 -1.02 2.65 -3.68
C ALA A 46 -2.50 2.72 -3.29
N LYS A 47 -3.38 1.94 -3.93
CA LYS A 47 -4.79 1.86 -3.57
C LYS A 47 -4.99 1.42 -2.12
N ASN A 48 -4.28 0.38 -1.68
CA ASN A 48 -4.36 -0.10 -0.31
C ASN A 48 -3.84 0.94 0.70
N ALA A 49 -2.79 1.67 0.36
CA ALA A 49 -2.24 2.75 1.19
C ALA A 49 -3.19 3.95 1.29
N ILE A 50 -3.77 4.42 0.16
CA ILE A 50 -4.77 5.50 0.13
C ILE A 50 -5.92 5.15 1.09
N LEU A 51 -6.39 3.91 1.02
CA LEU A 51 -7.53 3.42 1.77
C LEU A 51 -7.33 3.48 3.30
N ILE A 52 -6.11 3.24 3.78
CA ILE A 52 -5.75 3.36 5.21
C ILE A 52 -5.67 4.83 5.59
N VAL A 53 -4.95 5.63 4.79
CA VAL A 53 -4.68 7.03 5.10
C VAL A 53 -5.98 7.85 5.09
N GLU A 54 -6.86 7.64 4.12
CA GLU A 54 -8.18 8.29 4.08
C GLU A 54 -9.02 7.94 5.31
N PHE A 55 -8.99 6.67 5.74
CA PHE A 55 -9.75 6.24 6.91
C PHE A 55 -9.18 6.85 8.22
N ALA A 56 -7.87 6.97 8.32
CA ALA A 56 -7.21 7.66 9.43
C ALA A 56 -7.58 9.15 9.45
N VAL A 57 -7.66 9.80 8.29
CA VAL A 57 -8.09 11.20 8.21
C VAL A 57 -9.55 11.36 8.62
N MET A 58 -10.45 10.48 8.17
CA MET A 58 -11.85 10.50 8.59
C MET A 58 -11.97 10.36 10.12
N LYS A 59 -11.25 9.41 10.73
CA LYS A 59 -11.25 9.24 12.19
C LYS A 59 -10.64 10.42 12.94
N HIS A 60 -9.62 11.05 12.36
CA HIS A 60 -9.07 12.28 12.93
C HIS A 60 -10.07 13.45 12.87
N GLU A 61 -10.84 13.55 11.80
CA GLU A 61 -11.90 14.57 11.63
C GLU A 61 -13.11 14.31 12.56
N GLU A 62 -13.34 13.06 12.98
CA GLU A 62 -14.27 12.72 14.07
C GLU A 62 -13.76 13.12 15.47
N GLY A 63 -12.57 13.73 15.58
CA GLY A 63 -11.99 14.24 16.82
C GLY A 63 -10.98 13.29 17.49
N MET A 64 -10.66 12.15 16.86
CA MET A 64 -9.64 11.22 17.37
C MET A 64 -8.23 11.79 17.17
N PRO A 65 -7.28 11.62 18.10
CA PRO A 65 -5.90 12.02 17.86
C PRO A 65 -5.28 11.20 16.71
N VAL A 66 -4.34 11.81 15.96
CA VAL A 66 -3.78 11.26 14.71
C VAL A 66 -3.21 9.84 14.89
N PHE A 67 -2.57 9.58 16.02
CA PHE A 67 -1.97 8.28 16.32
C PHE A 67 -3.04 7.19 16.48
N ASP A 68 -4.07 7.45 17.29
CA ASP A 68 -5.15 6.49 17.51
C ASP A 68 -5.98 6.28 16.24
N ALA A 69 -6.19 7.36 15.46
CA ALA A 69 -6.87 7.29 14.17
C ALA A 69 -6.13 6.41 13.15
N ALA A 70 -4.79 6.47 13.13
CA ALA A 70 -3.97 5.62 12.29
C ALA A 70 -4.02 4.14 12.71
N ILE A 71 -4.00 3.85 14.02
CA ILE A 71 -4.13 2.49 14.54
C ILE A 71 -5.51 1.91 14.22
N GLU A 72 -6.57 2.70 14.41
CA GLU A 72 -7.94 2.26 14.16
C GLU A 72 -8.17 1.98 12.66
N ALA A 73 -7.68 2.87 11.79
CA ALA A 73 -7.69 2.67 10.34
C ALA A 73 -6.95 1.40 9.93
N ALA A 74 -5.78 1.15 10.53
CA ALA A 74 -5.00 -0.06 10.27
C ALA A 74 -5.77 -1.33 10.69
N ARG A 75 -6.41 -1.35 11.87
CA ARG A 75 -7.20 -2.52 12.32
C ARG A 75 -8.39 -2.80 11.43
N LEU A 76 -9.15 -1.77 11.07
CA LEU A 76 -10.35 -1.91 10.24
C LEU A 76 -10.02 -2.41 8.84
N ARG A 77 -8.87 -2.01 8.29
CA ARG A 77 -8.43 -2.42 6.96
C ARG A 77 -7.56 -3.67 6.94
N PHE A 78 -7.08 -4.15 8.08
CA PHE A 78 -6.18 -5.32 8.15
C PHE A 78 -6.78 -6.57 7.48
N ARG A 79 -8.00 -6.94 7.86
CA ARG A 79 -8.70 -8.11 7.29
C ARG A 79 -8.97 -7.95 5.78
N PRO A 80 -9.57 -6.83 5.32
CA PRO A 80 -9.76 -6.60 3.89
C PRO A 80 -8.46 -6.59 3.07
N ILE A 81 -7.39 -5.97 3.58
CA ILE A 81 -6.12 -5.87 2.86
C ILE A 81 -5.45 -7.24 2.74
N LEU A 82 -5.50 -8.07 3.79
CA LEU A 82 -5.00 -9.44 3.71
C LEU A 82 -5.80 -10.26 2.69
N MET A 83 -7.13 -10.12 2.68
CA MET A 83 -7.98 -10.84 1.72
C MET A 83 -7.63 -10.49 0.27
N THR A 84 -7.46 -9.19 -0.04
CA THR A 84 -7.13 -8.77 -1.42
C THR A 84 -5.69 -9.07 -1.79
N SER A 85 -4.74 -8.87 -0.88
CA SER A 85 -3.31 -9.08 -1.16
C SER A 85 -2.90 -10.54 -1.29
N LEU A 86 -3.72 -11.48 -0.80
CA LEU A 86 -3.53 -12.92 -0.98
C LEU A 86 -4.28 -13.47 -2.20
N ALA A 87 -5.29 -12.75 -2.70
CA ALA A 87 -6.04 -13.14 -3.89
C ALA A 87 -5.32 -12.73 -5.19
N PHE A 88 -4.48 -11.69 -5.12
CA PHE A 88 -3.56 -11.26 -6.17
C PHE A 88 -2.16 -11.82 -5.93
#